data_AF-A0A7C5JNZ8-F1
#
_entry.id   AF-A0A7C5JNZ8-F1
#
_cell.length_a   1.000
_cell.length_b   1.000
_cell.length_c   1.000
_cell.angle_alpha   90.00
_cell.angle_beta   90.00
_cell.angle_gamma   90.00
#
_symmetry.space_group_name_H-M   'P 1'
#
loop_
_entity.id
_entity.type
_entity.pdbx_description
1 polymer ?
#
loop_
_entity_poly.entity_id
_entity_poly.type
_entity_poly.pdbx_seq_one_letter_code
_entity_poly.pdbx_strand_id
1 'polypeptide(L)'
;MYVPERIHFLHVIALVALAWPAIALTSGYATIVDTGPSSNRVDIVFLGDGYTASEIDTVYPTHIDNMLTHMFNAGEDPFPRYSNYFNIHKVDVISEQSGADI
;
A
#
# COMPACT_ATOMS: atom_id res chain seq x y z
N MET A 1 43.65 55.98 28.42
CA MET A 1 44.01 54.62 28.87
C MET A 1 43.07 53.66 28.16
N TYR A 2 43.61 52.71 27.38
CA TYR A 2 42.99 51.53 26.72
C TYR A 2 41.50 51.53 26.30
N VAL A 3 41.25 51.29 25.00
CA VAL A 3 39.99 50.86 24.37
C VAL A 3 40.34 49.62 23.54
N PRO A 4 39.65 48.47 23.72
CA PRO A 4 38.59 48.01 22.80
C PRO A 4 37.49 47.23 23.60
N GLU A 5 36.55 46.41 23.07
CA GLU A 5 36.13 46.08 21.69
C GLU A 5 34.63 45.67 21.67
N ARG A 6 34.09 45.34 20.50
CA ARG A 6 32.79 44.67 20.29
C ARG A 6 32.90 43.16 20.44
N ILE A 7 31.91 42.55 21.10
CA ILE A 7 31.72 41.10 21.10
C ILE A 7 30.33 40.77 20.52
N HIS A 8 30.33 40.19 19.32
CA HIS A 8 29.17 39.52 18.74
C HIS A 8 29.12 38.07 19.24
N PHE A 9 28.00 37.63 19.83
CA PHE A 9 27.65 36.22 20.02
C PHE A 9 26.21 36.06 19.49
N LEU A 10 26.00 35.61 18.25
CA LEU A 10 26.07 34.22 17.78
C LEU A 10 25.06 33.29 18.47
N HIS A 11 23.95 33.08 17.75
CA HIS A 11 23.14 31.87 17.63
C HIS A 11 23.09 30.88 18.81
N VAL A 12 21.91 30.80 19.45
CA VAL A 12 21.41 29.56 20.05
C VAL A 12 20.14 29.17 19.31
N ILE A 13 20.30 28.52 18.15
CA ILE A 13 19.19 27.82 17.49
C ILE A 13 19.05 26.49 18.23
N ALA A 14 18.02 26.38 19.06
CA ALA A 14 17.68 25.14 19.73
C ALA A 14 17.16 24.13 18.68
N LEU A 15 18.01 23.15 18.34
CA LEU A 15 17.63 21.99 17.55
C LEU A 15 16.72 21.09 18.39
N VAL A 16 15.43 21.44 18.43
CA VAL A 16 14.38 20.53 18.89
C VAL A 16 14.21 19.48 17.80
N ALA A 17 14.88 18.33 17.98
CA ALA A 17 14.63 17.15 17.18
C ALA A 17 13.23 16.61 17.50
N LEU A 18 12.22 17.17 16.85
CA LEU A 18 10.89 16.58 16.78
C LEU A 18 11.04 15.23 16.08
N ALA A 19 11.02 14.16 16.87
CA ALA A 19 10.91 12.81 16.34
C ALA A 19 9.55 12.68 15.65
N TRP A 20 9.51 12.91 14.34
CA TRP A 20 8.34 12.58 13.54
C TRP A 20 8.04 11.09 13.73
N PRO A 21 6.78 10.71 14.01
CA PRO A 21 6.43 9.30 14.05
C PRO A 21 6.65 8.72 12.65
N ALA A 22 7.61 7.80 12.53
CA ALA A 22 7.69 6.95 11.37
C ALA A 22 6.44 6.07 11.36
N ILE A 23 5.55 6.29 10.39
CA ILE A 23 4.45 5.37 10.14
C ILE A 23 5.08 4.10 9.59
N ALA A 24 5.12 3.06 10.43
CA ALA A 24 5.50 1.72 10.00
C ALA A 24 4.38 1.19 9.09
N LEU A 25 4.60 1.30 7.80
CA LEU A 25 3.73 0.73 6.77
C LEU A 25 3.88 -0.78 6.83
N THR A 26 2.92 -1.46 7.44
CA THR A 26 2.94 -2.92 7.51
C THR A 26 2.54 -3.48 6.16
N SER A 27 3.41 -4.32 5.59
CA SER A 27 2.94 -5.28 4.58
C SER A 27 1.92 -6.19 5.25
N GLY A 28 0.77 -6.36 4.61
CA GLY A 28 -0.40 -7.07 5.13
C GLY A 28 -0.86 -8.15 4.17
N TYR A 29 -1.58 -9.15 4.69
CA TYR A 29 -2.35 -10.07 3.86
C TYR A 29 -3.81 -10.01 4.31
N ALA A 30 -4.73 -10.09 3.36
CA ALA A 30 -6.16 -10.16 3.66
C ALA A 30 -6.89 -11.03 2.64
N THR A 31 -7.78 -11.90 3.12
CA THR A 31 -8.81 -12.53 2.29
C THR A 31 -9.94 -11.53 2.11
N ILE A 32 -10.27 -11.19 0.87
CA ILE A 32 -11.36 -10.27 0.52
C ILE A 32 -12.62 -11.00 0.04
N VAL A 33 -12.47 -12.24 -0.46
CA VAL A 33 -13.58 -13.16 -0.74
C VAL A 33 -13.20 -14.56 -0.25
N ASP A 34 -14.03 -15.14 0.59
CA ASP A 34 -13.93 -16.54 1.05
C ASP A 34 -15.20 -17.27 0.65
N THR A 35 -15.07 -18.31 -0.18
CA THR A 35 -16.17 -19.19 -0.60
C THR A 35 -16.02 -20.62 -0.05
N GLY A 36 -14.99 -20.88 0.76
CA GLY A 36 -14.74 -22.18 1.39
C GLY A 36 -13.25 -22.57 1.46
N PRO A 37 -12.95 -23.78 1.96
CA PRO A 37 -11.57 -24.22 2.17
C PRO A 37 -10.74 -24.26 0.87
N SER A 38 -9.56 -23.63 0.88
CA SER A 38 -8.58 -23.62 -0.22
C SER A 38 -8.25 -25.01 -0.79
N SER A 39 -8.36 -26.07 0.00
CA SER A 39 -8.22 -27.47 -0.47
C SER A 39 -9.26 -27.89 -1.52
N ASN A 40 -10.29 -27.08 -1.78
CA ASN A 40 -11.32 -27.28 -2.78
C ASN A 40 -11.76 -25.94 -3.42
N ARG A 41 -10.86 -24.96 -3.50
CA ARG A 41 -11.07 -23.66 -4.14
C ARG A 41 -9.86 -23.31 -5.01
N VAL A 42 -10.04 -22.34 -5.89
CA VAL A 42 -8.95 -21.67 -6.60
C VAL A 42 -8.69 -20.35 -5.88
N ASP A 43 -7.58 -20.28 -5.16
CA ASP A 43 -7.16 -19.05 -4.47
C ASP A 43 -6.44 -18.12 -5.46
N ILE A 44 -7.02 -16.94 -5.71
CA ILE A 44 -6.41 -15.87 -6.50
C ILE A 44 -5.79 -14.87 -5.53
N VAL A 45 -4.48 -14.63 -5.67
CA VAL A 45 -3.72 -13.70 -4.82
C VAL A 45 -3.27 -12.52 -5.66
N PHE A 46 -3.79 -11.33 -5.35
CA PHE A 46 -3.27 -10.08 -5.87
C PHE A 46 -2.05 -9.64 -5.03
N LEU A 47 -1.03 -9.09 -5.68
CA LEU A 47 0.13 -8.46 -5.04
C LEU A 47 0.16 -6.97 -5.40
N GLY A 48 0.48 -6.11 -4.43
CA GLY A 48 0.63 -4.67 -4.63
C GLY A 48 1.95 -4.30 -5.30
N ASP A 49 2.09 -4.52 -6.61
CA ASP A 49 3.27 -4.06 -7.35
C ASP A 49 3.11 -2.61 -7.82
N GLY A 50 4.15 -1.79 -7.60
CA GLY A 50 4.14 -0.37 -7.97
C GLY A 50 3.19 0.55 -7.19
N TYR A 51 2.67 0.13 -6.02
CA TYR A 51 1.80 0.99 -5.18
C TYR A 51 2.56 1.51 -3.96
N THR A 52 2.57 2.84 -3.79
CA THR A 52 3.17 3.49 -2.62
C THR A 52 2.29 3.38 -1.38
N ALA A 53 2.88 3.77 -0.24
CA ALA A 53 2.23 3.99 1.05
C ALA A 53 0.83 4.64 0.98
N SER A 54 0.67 5.67 0.15
CA SER A 54 -0.57 6.44 0.00
C SER A 54 -1.60 5.77 -0.90
N GLU A 55 -1.18 4.82 -1.74
CA GLU A 55 -1.97 4.19 -2.79
C GLU A 55 -2.45 2.79 -2.39
N ILE A 56 -1.74 2.11 -1.47
CA ILE A 56 -2.01 0.71 -1.10
C ILE A 56 -3.39 0.47 -0.45
N ASP A 57 -3.92 1.48 0.26
CA ASP A 57 -5.25 1.42 0.89
C ASP A 57 -6.33 2.21 0.12
N THR A 58 -5.97 2.91 -0.96
CA THR A 58 -6.87 3.84 -1.67
C THR A 58 -7.07 3.51 -3.15
N VAL A 59 -5.97 3.23 -3.86
CA VAL A 59 -5.95 2.95 -5.30
C VAL A 59 -5.94 1.45 -5.55
N TYR A 60 -5.05 0.72 -4.85
CA TYR A 60 -4.87 -0.72 -5.05
C TYR A 60 -6.16 -1.55 -4.83
N PRO A 61 -7.00 -1.31 -3.78
CA PRO A 61 -8.27 -2.02 -3.63
C PRO A 61 -9.23 -1.75 -4.78
N THR A 62 -9.31 -0.49 -5.25
CA THR A 62 -10.13 -0.09 -6.40
C THR A 62 -9.70 -0.81 -7.68
N HIS A 63 -8.40 -1.03 -7.88
CA HIS A 63 -7.89 -1.78 -9.03
C HIS A 63 -8.20 -3.29 -8.94
N ILE A 64 -8.14 -3.88 -7.73
CA ILE A 64 -8.60 -5.25 -7.50
C ILE A 64 -10.11 -5.36 -7.79
N ASP A 65 -10.93 -4.47 -7.25
CA ASP A 65 -12.39 -4.47 -7.45
C ASP A 65 -12.77 -4.32 -8.93
N ASN A 66 -12.06 -3.48 -9.69
CA ASN A 66 -12.25 -3.35 -11.14
C ASN A 66 -11.91 -4.65 -11.88
N MET A 67 -10.81 -5.32 -11.52
CA MET A 67 -10.40 -6.59 -12.12
C MET A 67 -11.39 -7.72 -11.79
N LEU A 68 -11.84 -7.81 -10.54
CA LEU A 68 -12.87 -8.76 -10.10
C LEU A 68 -14.22 -8.49 -10.77
N THR A 69 -14.61 -7.22 -10.88
CA THR A 69 -15.83 -6.80 -11.57
C THR A 69 -15.79 -7.22 -13.03
N HIS A 70 -14.67 -7.00 -13.74
CA HIS A 70 -14.51 -7.49 -15.11
C HIS A 70 -14.57 -9.02 -15.13
N MET A 71 -13.68 -9.71 -14.43
CA MET A 71 -13.55 -11.18 -14.46
C MET A 71 -14.84 -11.92 -14.12
N PHE A 72 -15.66 -11.41 -13.19
CA PHE A 72 -16.93 -12.04 -12.80
C PHE A 72 -18.19 -11.37 -13.41
N ASN A 73 -18.03 -10.48 -14.39
CA ASN A 73 -19.18 -9.87 -15.07
C ASN A 73 -19.97 -10.89 -15.91
N ALA A 74 -21.29 -10.72 -15.99
CA ALA A 74 -22.14 -11.54 -16.84
C ALA A 74 -21.74 -11.42 -18.32
N GLY A 75 -21.26 -12.53 -18.89
CA GLY A 75 -20.73 -12.60 -20.27
C GLY A 75 -19.28 -13.08 -20.33
N GLU A 76 -18.50 -12.90 -19.27
CA GLU A 76 -17.08 -13.30 -19.19
C GLU A 76 -16.93 -14.79 -18.80
N ASP A 77 -17.69 -15.66 -19.48
CA ASP A 77 -17.64 -17.11 -19.28
C ASP A 77 -16.19 -17.64 -19.43
N PRO A 78 -15.71 -18.53 -18.55
CA PRO A 78 -16.51 -19.32 -17.61
C PRO A 78 -16.62 -18.73 -16.19
N PHE A 79 -15.87 -17.68 -15.84
CA PHE A 79 -15.63 -17.30 -14.44
C PHE A 79 -16.90 -16.98 -13.62
N PRO A 80 -17.91 -16.22 -14.10
CA PRO A 80 -19.13 -15.91 -13.35
C PRO A 80 -19.87 -17.17 -12.88
N ARG A 81 -19.89 -18.21 -13.72
CA ARG A 81 -20.54 -19.50 -13.45
C ARG A 81 -19.87 -20.28 -12.32
N TYR A 82 -18.57 -20.07 -12.13
CA TYR A 82 -17.76 -20.74 -11.13
C TYR A 82 -17.30 -19.82 -9.99
N SER A 83 -17.86 -18.61 -9.87
CA SER A 83 -17.53 -17.62 -8.81
C SER A 83 -17.44 -18.22 -7.40
N ASN A 84 -18.38 -19.10 -7.03
CA ASN A 84 -18.40 -19.84 -5.75
C ASN A 84 -17.26 -20.86 -5.54
N TYR A 85 -16.35 -21.02 -6.51
CA TYR A 85 -15.15 -21.86 -6.41
C TYR A 85 -13.86 -21.05 -6.26
N PHE A 86 -13.93 -19.72 -6.22
CA PHE A 86 -12.76 -18.86 -6.03
C PHE A 86 -12.70 -18.29 -4.62
N ASN A 87 -11.51 -18.28 -4.04
CA ASN A 87 -11.17 -17.40 -2.93
C ASN A 87 -10.30 -16.27 -3.50
N ILE A 88 -10.46 -15.06 -2.97
CA ILE A 88 -9.67 -13.90 -3.40
C ILE A 88 -8.94 -13.32 -2.20
N HIS A 89 -7.64 -13.10 -2.37
CA HIS A 89 -6.74 -12.52 -1.38
C HIS A 89 -5.97 -11.35 -1.98
N LYS A 90 -5.60 -10.38 -1.12
CA LYS A 90 -4.60 -9.35 -1.44
C LYS A 90 -3.40 -9.48 -0.51
N VAL A 91 -2.22 -9.17 -1.04
CA VAL A 91 -0.98 -9.00 -0.29
C VAL A 91 -0.47 -7.59 -0.57
N ASP A 92 -0.46 -6.79 0.49
CA ASP A 92 -0.05 -5.40 0.45
C ASP A 92 1.47 -5.34 0.46
N VAL A 93 2.06 -5.30 -0.73
CA VAL A 93 3.47 -4.98 -0.94
C VAL A 93 3.55 -3.48 -1.21
N ILE A 94 4.51 -2.80 -0.60
CA ILE A 94 4.57 -1.33 -0.62
C ILE A 94 5.87 -0.92 -1.30
N SER A 95 5.73 -0.22 -2.43
CA SER A 95 6.82 0.26 -3.27
C SER A 95 7.33 1.63 -2.81
N GLU A 96 8.62 1.89 -3.05
CA GLU A 96 9.22 3.21 -2.82
C GLU A 96 8.77 4.26 -3.85
N GLN A 97 8.43 3.82 -5.07
CA GLN A 97 7.93 4.63 -6.18
C GLN A 97 6.56 4.12 -6.64
N SER A 98 5.75 5.02 -7.21
CA SER A 98 4.47 4.68 -7.86
C SER A 98 4.71 4.27 -9.32
N GLY A 99 4.01 3.22 -9.77
CA GLY A 99 4.09 2.68 -11.13
C GLY A 99 5.17 1.61 -11.33
N ALA A 100 5.43 1.32 -12.60
CA ALA A 100 6.45 0.38 -13.06
C ALA A 100 7.38 1.06 -14.09
N ASP A 101 8.58 0.51 -14.27
CA ASP A 101 9.58 1.01 -15.23
C ASP A 101 9.17 0.74 -16.70
N ILE A 102 9.72 1.50 -17.65
CA ILE A 102 9.29 1.52 -19.08
C ILE A 102 10.43 1.43 -20.11
#